data_AF-D7U150-F1
#
_entry.id   AF-D7U150-F1
#
_cell.length_a   1.000
_cell.length_b   1.000
_cell.length_c   1.000
_cell.angle_alpha   90.00
_cell.angle_beta   90.00
_cell.angle_gamma   90.00
#
_symmetry.space_group_name_H-M   'P 1'
#
loop_
_entity.id
_entity.type
_entity.pdbx_description
1 polymer ?
#
loop_
_entity_poly.entity_id
_entity_poly.type
_entity_poly.pdbx_seq_one_letter_code
_entity_poly.pdbx_strand_id
1 'polypeptide(L)'
;MVLKGLTHLNSQKQHIVITKCHGALISKIKVIAPEDSPNTDGINIASSKNVRVQRSHISTGDDCIAISAGSSNIKIKGMTCAPSHGIR
;
A
#
# COMPACT_ATOMS: atom_id res chain seq x y z
N MET A 1 9.80 -4.86 -10.92
CA MET A 1 9.56 -3.42 -10.62
C MET A 1 10.03 -3.10 -9.20
N VAL A 2 10.65 -1.94 -8.98
CA VAL A 2 11.05 -1.46 -7.64
C VAL A 2 10.50 -0.05 -7.42
N LEU A 3 9.79 0.15 -6.32
CA LEU A 3 9.30 1.45 -5.84
C LEU A 3 9.91 1.71 -4.46
N LYS A 4 10.63 2.82 -4.29
CA LYS A 4 11.41 3.05 -3.07
C LYS A 4 11.58 4.52 -2.71
N GLY A 5 11.43 4.84 -1.42
CA GLY A 5 11.84 6.12 -0.86
C GLY A 5 10.92 7.31 -1.18
N LEU A 6 9.71 7.04 -1.67
CA LEU A 6 8.77 8.10 -2.05
C LEU A 6 7.82 8.46 -0.90
N THR A 7 7.35 9.70 -0.94
CA THR A 7 6.27 10.20 -0.08
C THR A 7 5.08 10.57 -0.95
N HIS A 8 3.89 10.05 -0.62
CA HIS A 8 2.63 10.36 -1.29
C HIS A 8 1.72 11.10 -0.29
N LEU A 9 1.17 12.25 -0.67
CA LEU A 9 0.36 13.10 0.21
C LEU A 9 -1.01 13.36 -0.42
N ASN A 10 -2.07 13.22 0.38
CA ASN A 10 -3.44 13.66 0.11
C ASN A 10 -3.96 13.27 -1.28
N SER A 11 -3.87 11.99 -1.65
CA SER A 11 -4.52 11.50 -2.85
C SER A 11 -6.04 11.65 -2.71
N GLN A 12 -6.73 11.97 -3.80
CA GLN A 12 -8.21 12.02 -3.79
C GLN A 12 -8.83 10.61 -3.65
N LYS A 13 -8.07 9.56 -3.95
CA LYS A 13 -8.45 8.14 -3.83
C LYS A 13 -7.25 7.34 -3.34
N GLN A 14 -7.06 6.11 -3.81
CA GLN A 14 -5.90 5.30 -3.47
C GLN A 14 -4.58 5.98 -3.88
N HIS A 15 -3.53 5.77 -3.08
CA HIS A 15 -2.22 6.40 -3.31
C HIS A 15 -1.34 5.63 -4.28
N ILE A 16 -1.29 4.30 -4.14
CA ILE A 16 -0.46 3.43 -4.97
C ILE A 16 -1.30 2.23 -5.39
N VAL A 17 -1.42 2.00 -6.70
CA VAL A 17 -2.07 0.80 -7.23
C VAL A 17 -1.06 0.03 -8.06
N ILE A 18 -0.85 -1.24 -7.73
CA ILE A 18 -0.11 -2.17 -8.57
C ILE A 18 -1.02 -3.29 -9.04
N THR A 19 -0.98 -3.58 -10.34
CA THR A 19 -1.80 -4.62 -10.96
C THR A 19 -0.96 -5.44 -11.92
N LYS A 20 -1.25 -6.74 -12.04
CA LYS A 20 -0.58 -7.67 -12.98
C LYS A 20 0.95 -7.65 -12.85
N CYS A 21 1.47 -7.47 -11.63
CA CYS A 21 2.89 -7.42 -11.35
C CYS A 21 3.44 -8.78 -10.91
N HIS A 22 4.67 -9.10 -11.31
CA HIS A 22 5.42 -10.26 -10.81
C HIS A 22 6.77 -9.81 -10.23
N GLY A 23 7.04 -10.13 -8.97
CA GLY A 23 8.32 -9.80 -8.33
C GLY A 23 8.48 -8.31 -7.97
N ALA A 24 7.40 -7.64 -7.59
CA ALA A 24 7.47 -6.22 -7.22
C ALA A 24 8.06 -6.03 -5.80
N LEU A 25 8.91 -5.02 -5.64
CA LEU A 25 9.38 -4.56 -4.34
C LEU A 25 8.94 -3.12 -4.08
N ILE A 26 8.14 -2.92 -3.03
CA ILE A 26 7.76 -1.61 -2.51
C ILE A 26 8.41 -1.44 -1.14
N SER A 27 9.20 -0.39 -0.93
CA SER A 27 9.85 -0.19 0.36
C SER A 27 10.19 1.24 0.72
N LYS A 28 10.27 1.54 2.02
CA LYS A 28 10.58 2.90 2.50
C LYS A 28 9.62 3.93 1.92
N ILE A 29 8.34 3.58 1.82
CA ILE A 29 7.30 4.49 1.34
C ILE A 29 6.67 5.18 2.54
N LYS A 30 6.33 6.46 2.37
CA LYS A 30 5.48 7.20 3.29
C LYS A 30 4.18 7.58 2.57
N VAL A 31 3.03 7.22 3.12
CA VAL A 31 1.73 7.64 2.63
C VAL A 31 1.01 8.40 3.74
N ILE A 32 0.49 9.59 3.42
CA ILE A 32 -0.25 10.43 4.35
C ILE A 32 -1.51 10.95 3.67
N ALA A 33 -2.66 10.73 4.30
CA ALA A 33 -3.93 11.38 4.03
C ALA A 33 -4.65 11.65 5.38
N PRO A 34 -5.62 12.59 5.42
CA PRO A 34 -6.46 12.80 6.60
C PRO A 34 -7.19 11.51 7.01
N GLU A 35 -7.36 11.30 8.32
CA GLU A 35 -8.02 10.11 8.89
C GLU A 35 -9.50 9.98 8.50
N ASP A 36 -10.16 11.10 8.23
CA ASP A 36 -11.56 11.15 7.79
C ASP A 36 -11.71 11.09 6.26
N SER A 37 -10.60 10.92 5.51
CA SER A 37 -10.61 10.93 4.05
C SER A 37 -11.02 9.57 3.47
N PRO A 38 -12.21 9.44 2.87
CA PRO A 38 -12.71 8.16 2.39
C PRO A 38 -11.94 7.67 1.16
N ASN A 39 -11.81 6.35 1.00
CA ASN A 39 -11.21 5.72 -0.18
C ASN A 39 -9.74 6.09 -0.43
N THR A 40 -9.01 6.48 0.63
CA THR A 40 -7.59 6.84 0.57
C THR A 40 -6.68 5.65 0.86
N ASP A 41 -6.94 4.49 0.26
CA ASP A 41 -6.15 3.28 0.48
C ASP A 41 -4.66 3.55 0.18
N GLY A 42 -3.78 3.05 1.05
CA GLY A 42 -2.35 3.31 0.94
C GLY A 42 -1.71 2.59 -0.26
N ILE A 43 -1.76 1.26 -0.26
CA ILE A 43 -1.23 0.43 -1.35
C ILE A 43 -2.24 -0.65 -1.73
N ASN A 44 -2.77 -0.59 -2.96
CA ASN A 44 -3.64 -1.63 -3.51
C ASN A 44 -2.86 -2.58 -4.41
N ILE A 45 -2.96 -3.87 -4.12
CA ILE A 45 -2.29 -4.96 -4.82
C ILE A 45 -3.34 -5.87 -5.44
N ALA A 46 -3.46 -5.86 -6.77
CA ALA A 46 -4.41 -6.69 -7.50
C ALA A 46 -3.72 -7.61 -8.51
N SER A 47 -4.24 -8.82 -8.71
CA SER A 47 -3.77 -9.76 -9.75
C SER A 47 -2.24 -9.91 -9.84
N SER A 48 -1.54 -9.90 -8.71
CA SER A 48 -0.07 -9.78 -8.66
C SER A 48 0.58 -10.92 -7.87
N LYS A 49 1.78 -11.34 -8.27
CA LYS A 49 2.50 -12.46 -7.67
C LYS A 49 3.88 -12.03 -7.13
N ASN A 50 4.30 -12.63 -6.02
CA ASN A 50 5.64 -12.42 -5.44
C ASN A 50 5.92 -10.94 -5.11
N VAL A 51 4.96 -10.25 -4.49
CA VAL A 51 5.11 -8.85 -4.09
C VAL A 51 5.68 -8.75 -2.68
N ARG A 52 6.63 -7.85 -2.47
CA ARG A 52 7.19 -7.52 -1.17
C ARG A 52 6.91 -6.06 -0.82
N VAL A 53 6.26 -5.82 0.30
CA VAL A 53 6.06 -4.49 0.89
C VAL A 53 6.81 -4.44 2.22
N GLN A 54 7.72 -3.48 2.40
CA GLN A 54 8.53 -3.46 3.62
C GLN A 54 9.02 -2.09 4.07
N ARG A 55 9.13 -1.89 5.40
CA ARG A 55 9.69 -0.68 6.02
C ARG A 55 8.98 0.59 5.56
N SER A 56 7.67 0.58 5.52
CA SER A 56 6.87 1.72 5.06
C SER A 56 5.92 2.21 6.16
N HIS A 57 5.56 3.48 6.10
CA HIS A 57 4.65 4.13 7.03
C HIS A 57 3.45 4.66 6.25
N ILE A 58 2.25 4.24 6.64
CA ILE A 58 1.00 4.61 5.98
C ILE A 58 0.04 5.11 7.05
N SER A 59 -0.45 6.32 6.83
CA SER A 59 -1.43 7.01 7.66
C SER A 59 -2.52 7.52 6.71
N THR A 60 -3.69 6.90 6.71
CA THR A 60 -4.79 7.23 5.80
C THR A 60 -6.14 7.04 6.49
N GLY A 61 -7.21 7.50 5.86
CA GLY A 61 -8.58 7.25 6.35
C GLY A 61 -9.17 5.91 5.90
N ASP A 62 -8.39 5.08 5.20
CA ASP A 62 -8.86 3.79 4.71
C ASP A 62 -7.80 2.68 4.88
N ASP A 63 -7.87 1.61 4.08
CA ASP A 63 -6.96 0.48 4.18
C ASP A 63 -5.49 0.89 4.01
N CYS A 64 -4.63 0.42 4.91
CA CYS A 64 -3.18 0.61 4.82
C CYS A 64 -2.63 -0.09 3.57
N ILE A 65 -3.02 -1.36 3.39
CA ILE A 65 -2.72 -2.18 2.22
C ILE A 65 -3.98 -3.00 1.94
N ALA A 66 -4.52 -2.92 0.72
CA ALA A 66 -5.58 -3.81 0.27
C ALA A 66 -5.04 -4.81 -0.76
N ILE A 67 -5.33 -6.10 -0.56
CA ILE A 67 -4.94 -7.20 -1.44
C ILE A 67 -6.19 -7.77 -2.11
N SER A 68 -6.33 -7.51 -3.41
CA SER A 68 -7.46 -7.99 -4.19
C SER A 68 -7.19 -9.36 -4.83
N ALA A 69 -8.28 -9.97 -5.34
CA ALA A 69 -8.28 -11.26 -6.01
C ALA A 69 -7.21 -11.40 -7.11
N GLY A 70 -6.79 -12.65 -7.35
CA GLY A 70 -5.73 -12.98 -8.30
C GLY A 70 -4.32 -12.70 -7.79
N SER A 71 -4.17 -12.20 -6.55
CA SER A 71 -2.86 -11.98 -5.93
C SER A 71 -2.37 -13.20 -5.14
N SER A 72 -1.07 -13.48 -5.17
CA SER A 72 -0.47 -14.61 -4.44
C SER A 72 0.98 -14.35 -4.03
N ASN A 73 1.42 -14.98 -2.93
CA ASN A 73 2.76 -14.80 -2.37
C ASN A 73 3.11 -13.32 -2.12
N ILE A 74 2.31 -12.67 -1.27
CA ILE A 74 2.51 -11.29 -0.84
C ILE A 74 3.18 -11.31 0.53
N LYS A 75 4.32 -10.63 0.67
CA LYS A 75 5.07 -10.55 1.93
C LYS A 75 5.13 -9.11 2.41
N ILE A 76 4.55 -8.88 3.58
CA ILE A 76 4.50 -7.57 4.24
C ILE A 76 5.38 -7.63 5.50
N LYS A 77 6.31 -6.69 5.68
CA LYS A 77 7.22 -6.68 6.85
C LYS A 77 7.63 -5.30 7.32
N GLY A 78 7.56 -5.05 8.62
CA GLY A 78 8.04 -3.80 9.23
C GLY A 78 7.22 -2.61 8.73
N MET A 79 5.90 -2.72 8.83
CA MET A 79 4.97 -1.66 8.46
C MET A 79 4.53 -0.89 9.69
N THR A 80 4.25 0.39 9.52
CA THR A 80 3.44 1.18 10.45
C THR A 80 2.18 1.60 9.70
N CYS A 81 1.02 1.22 10.24
CA CYS A 81 -0.31 1.49 9.69
C CYS A 81 -1.15 2.17 10.78
N ALA A 82 -1.08 3.50 10.89
CA ALA A 82 -1.82 4.24 11.92
C ALA A 82 -1.83 5.75 11.64
N PRO A 83 -3.02 6.39 11.64
CA PRO A 83 -4.36 5.79 11.50
C PRO A 83 -4.52 5.03 10.18
N SER A 84 -5.34 3.97 10.17
CA SER A 84 -5.78 3.23 8.96
C SER A 84 -6.79 2.14 9.33
N HIS A 85 -7.47 1.58 8.34
CA HIS A 85 -8.31 0.38 8.49
C HIS A 85 -7.54 -0.95 8.54
N GLY A 86 -6.20 -0.90 8.51
CA GLY A 86 -5.33 -2.07 8.61
C GLY A 86 -4.97 -2.68 7.25
N ILE A 87 -4.58 -3.95 7.26
CA ILE A 87 -4.23 -4.71 6.05
C ILE A 87 -5.40 -5.63 5.73
N ARG A 88 -5.99 -5.52 4.54
CA ARG A 88 -7.18 -6.28 4.13
C ARG A 88 -6.97 -7.05 2.83
#